data_AF-W1PAB5-F1
#
_entry.id   AF-W1PAB5-F1
#
_cell.length_a   1.000
_cell.length_b   1.000
_cell.length_c   1.000
_cell.angle_alpha   90.00
_cell.angle_beta   90.00
_cell.angle_gamma   90.00
#
_symmetry.space_group_name_H-M   'P 1'
#
loop_
_entity.id
_entity.type
_entity.pdbx_description
1 polymer ?
#
loop_
_entity_poly.entity_id
_entity_poly.type
_entity_poly.pdbx_seq_one_letter_code
_entity_poly.pdbx_strand_id
1 'polypeptide(L)'
;MASQTFTYHSISLRLRKKFSTRYLFSTITTRREQEHYPSIKYARLIKLGFETDLYSCNRLICAYSNARDMAAATRVFEEMPHRDIITYNTIISCYVRNACYEEAIKLFRRMHTMDVGLDRFTMAAILKACNHASFCLDHAHQLYACSWKNGLHSDVSLCNAMISLFAQLGALEEARQVFNEMPG
;
A
#
# COMPACT_ATOMS: atom_id res chain seq x y z
N MET A 1 -30.49 -21.92 -28.89
CA MET A 1 -29.10 -22.33 -28.57
C MET A 1 -28.28 -21.14 -28.08
N ALA A 2 -28.60 -20.58 -26.90
CA ALA A 2 -27.87 -19.42 -26.34
C ALA A 2 -27.56 -19.55 -24.82
N SER A 3 -27.92 -20.67 -24.18
CA SER A 3 -27.85 -20.82 -22.73
C SER A 3 -26.58 -21.54 -22.23
N GLN A 4 -25.74 -22.08 -23.12
CA GLN A 4 -24.55 -22.87 -22.75
C GLN A 4 -23.23 -22.06 -22.79
N THR A 5 -23.18 -20.91 -23.46
CA THR A 5 -21.99 -20.05 -23.55
C THR A 5 -21.77 -19.16 -22.33
N PHE A 6 -22.84 -18.75 -21.63
CA PHE A 6 -22.75 -17.90 -20.44
C PHE A 6 -22.22 -18.63 -19.19
N THR A 7 -22.47 -19.93 -19.07
CA THR A 7 -21.98 -20.77 -17.97
C THR A 7 -20.49 -21.11 -18.11
N TYR A 8 -19.99 -21.35 -19.33
CA TYR A 8 -18.55 -21.59 -19.55
C TYR A 8 -17.66 -20.37 -19.27
N HIS A 9 -18.11 -19.16 -19.61
CA HIS A 9 -17.36 -17.94 -19.35
C HIS A 9 -17.31 -17.60 -17.85
N SER A 10 -18.40 -17.80 -17.12
CA SER A 10 -18.47 -17.55 -15.67
C SER A 10 -17.74 -18.61 -14.83
N ILE A 11 -17.71 -19.87 -15.28
CA ILE A 11 -16.93 -20.95 -14.67
C ILE A 11 -15.43 -20.75 -14.90
N SER A 12 -14.99 -20.37 -16.11
CA SER A 12 -13.58 -20.10 -16.41
C SER A 12 -13.02 -18.89 -15.65
N LEU A 13 -13.82 -17.83 -15.45
CA LEU A 13 -13.47 -16.69 -14.60
C LEU A 13 -13.39 -17.05 -13.10
N ARG A 14 -14.30 -17.89 -12.60
CA ARG A 14 -14.24 -18.39 -11.21
C ARG A 14 -13.06 -19.34 -10.98
N LEU A 15 -12.73 -20.19 -11.95
CA LEU A 15 -11.57 -21.07 -11.89
C LEU A 15 -10.26 -20.25 -11.98
N ARG A 16 -10.15 -19.26 -12.88
CA ARG A 16 -8.99 -18.33 -12.91
C ARG A 16 -8.73 -17.65 -11.55
N LYS A 17 -9.78 -17.18 -10.87
CA LYS A 17 -9.66 -16.57 -9.53
C LYS A 17 -9.26 -17.57 -8.43
N LYS A 18 -9.76 -18.81 -8.47
CA LYS A 18 -9.47 -19.86 -7.46
C LYS A 18 -8.10 -20.53 -7.64
N PHE A 19 -7.62 -20.67 -8.88
CA PHE A 19 -6.34 -21.32 -9.19
C PHE A 19 -5.14 -20.39 -9.00
N SER A 20 -5.29 -19.08 -9.25
CA SER A 20 -4.21 -18.09 -9.07
C SER A 20 -3.71 -18.00 -7.62
N THR A 21 -4.58 -18.05 -6.62
CA THR A 21 -4.20 -17.87 -5.21
C THR A 21 -3.49 -19.08 -4.62
N ARG A 22 -3.99 -20.30 -4.91
CA ARG A 22 -3.41 -21.55 -4.39
C ARG A 22 -2.12 -21.94 -5.09
N TYR A 23 -2.02 -21.72 -6.40
CA TYR A 23 -0.82 -22.07 -7.16
C TYR A 23 0.35 -21.13 -6.81
N LEU A 24 0.10 -19.82 -6.68
CA LEU A 24 1.12 -18.87 -6.21
C LEU A 24 1.66 -19.23 -4.82
N PHE A 25 0.79 -19.66 -3.90
CA PHE A 25 1.20 -20.05 -2.55
C PHE A 25 2.02 -21.35 -2.51
N SER A 26 1.70 -22.33 -3.36
CA SER A 26 2.49 -23.57 -3.46
C SER A 26 3.88 -23.34 -4.07
N THR A 27 4.01 -22.42 -5.03
CA THR A 27 5.33 -22.12 -5.63
C THR A 27 6.20 -21.24 -4.72
N ILE A 28 5.59 -20.41 -3.86
CA ILE A 28 6.32 -19.55 -2.91
C ILE A 28 6.90 -20.37 -1.74
N THR A 29 6.22 -21.43 -1.30
CA THR A 29 6.64 -22.21 -0.12
C THR A 29 7.67 -23.31 -0.42
N THR A 30 7.89 -23.68 -1.69
CA THR A 30 8.61 -24.94 -2.01
C THR A 30 10.06 -24.77 -2.49
N ARG A 31 10.69 -23.58 -2.48
CA ARG A 31 12.12 -23.49 -2.87
C ARG A 31 12.94 -22.58 -1.97
N ARG A 32 13.38 -23.14 -0.85
CA ARG A 32 14.72 -22.90 -0.30
C ARG A 32 15.72 -23.42 -1.35
N GLU A 33 16.49 -22.51 -1.94
CA GLU A 33 17.90 -22.64 -2.33
C GLU A 33 18.28 -21.61 -3.41
N GLN A 34 19.11 -20.66 -2.96
CA GLN A 34 20.25 -20.03 -3.63
C GLN A 34 20.06 -19.25 -4.95
N GLU A 35 20.33 -17.95 -4.81
CA GLU A 35 21.12 -17.06 -5.67
C GLU A 35 20.60 -16.59 -7.05
N HIS A 36 20.65 -15.25 -7.18
CA HIS A 36 20.76 -14.42 -8.38
C HIS A 36 19.55 -14.27 -9.35
N TYR A 37 19.10 -13.01 -9.44
CA TYR A 37 18.19 -12.35 -10.40
C TYR A 37 16.65 -12.48 -10.25
N PRO A 38 16.00 -11.51 -9.56
CA PRO A 38 14.54 -11.30 -9.60
C PRO A 38 14.00 -10.90 -11.00
N SER A 39 14.83 -10.28 -11.85
CA SER A 39 14.50 -9.93 -13.24
C SER A 39 14.05 -11.15 -14.04
N ILE A 40 14.64 -12.32 -13.80
CA ILE A 40 14.27 -13.57 -14.48
C ILE A 40 12.89 -14.03 -14.04
N LYS A 41 12.48 -13.82 -12.79
CA LYS A 41 11.17 -14.29 -12.28
C LYS A 41 10.03 -13.43 -12.82
N TYR A 42 10.21 -12.11 -12.89
CA TYR A 42 9.25 -11.19 -13.51
C TYR A 42 9.19 -11.40 -15.03
N ALA A 43 10.34 -11.54 -15.69
CA ALA A 43 10.41 -11.90 -17.11
C ALA A 43 9.77 -13.27 -17.40
N ARG A 44 9.84 -14.23 -16.46
CA ARG A 44 9.20 -15.56 -16.59
C ARG A 44 7.69 -15.49 -16.42
N LEU A 45 7.18 -14.63 -15.53
CA LEU A 45 5.75 -14.39 -15.37
C LEU A 45 5.15 -13.73 -16.63
N ILE A 46 5.85 -12.76 -17.22
CA ILE A 46 5.50 -12.15 -18.51
C ILE A 46 5.56 -13.20 -19.65
N LYS A 47 6.62 -14.02 -19.71
CA LYS A 47 6.75 -15.11 -20.71
C LYS A 47 5.70 -16.21 -20.58
N LEU A 48 5.11 -16.41 -19.39
CA LEU A 48 4.07 -17.40 -19.14
C LEU A 48 2.67 -16.91 -19.55
N GLY A 49 2.55 -15.75 -20.19
CA GLY A 49 1.27 -15.22 -20.68
C GLY A 49 0.37 -14.65 -19.58
N PHE A 50 0.93 -14.36 -18.41
CA PHE A 50 0.27 -13.48 -17.46
C PHE A 50 0.55 -12.05 -17.92
N GLU A 51 -0.39 -11.43 -18.63
CA GLU A 51 -0.49 -9.97 -18.64
C GLU A 51 -0.56 -9.55 -17.17
N THR A 52 0.53 -8.99 -16.63
CA THR A 52 0.63 -8.67 -15.20
C THR A 52 -0.20 -7.43 -14.94
N ASP A 53 -1.51 -7.62 -14.83
CA ASP A 53 -2.45 -6.59 -14.40
C ASP A 53 -2.03 -6.05 -13.03
N LEU A 54 -2.32 -4.76 -12.79
CA LEU A 54 -2.00 -4.10 -11.51
C LEU A 54 -2.51 -4.91 -10.30
N TYR A 55 -3.65 -5.59 -10.48
CA TYR A 55 -4.23 -6.48 -9.49
C TYR A 55 -3.33 -7.66 -9.11
N SER A 56 -2.77 -8.39 -10.08
CA SER A 56 -1.87 -9.51 -9.77
C SER A 56 -0.58 -9.04 -9.09
N CYS A 57 -0.03 -7.91 -9.52
CA CYS A 57 1.16 -7.32 -8.89
C CYS A 57 0.90 -6.90 -7.45
N ASN A 58 -0.22 -6.21 -7.19
CA ASN A 58 -0.61 -5.80 -5.84
C ASN A 58 -0.81 -7.03 -4.92
N ARG A 59 -1.37 -8.12 -5.46
CA ARG A 59 -1.49 -9.38 -4.70
C ARG A 59 -0.14 -10.04 -4.42
N LEU A 60 0.82 -9.97 -5.35
CA LEU A 60 2.18 -10.47 -5.12
C LEU A 60 2.89 -9.66 -4.04
N ILE A 61 2.77 -8.33 -4.05
CA ILE A 61 3.29 -7.45 -2.99
C ILE A 61 2.74 -7.90 -1.62
N CYS A 62 1.42 -8.06 -1.50
CA CYS A 62 0.80 -8.54 -0.27
C CYS A 62 1.27 -9.93 0.15
N ALA A 63 1.43 -10.86 -0.80
CA ALA A 63 1.88 -12.22 -0.52
C ALA A 63 3.31 -12.25 0.05
N TYR A 64 4.24 -11.51 -0.57
CA TYR A 64 5.61 -11.38 -0.07
C TYR A 64 5.67 -10.66 1.29
N SER A 65 4.86 -9.60 1.45
CA SER A 65 4.72 -8.90 2.73
C SER A 65 4.21 -9.80 3.85
N ASN A 66 3.23 -10.67 3.58
CA ASN A 66 2.71 -11.62 4.56
C ASN A 66 3.74 -12.72 4.91
N ALA A 67 4.65 -13.02 3.99
CA ALA A 67 5.79 -13.89 4.24
C ALA A 67 6.97 -13.17 4.93
N ARG A 68 6.79 -11.91 5.34
CA ARG A 68 7.82 -11.02 5.92
C ARG A 68 9.03 -10.75 5.00
N ASP A 69 8.91 -11.01 3.70
CA ASP A 69 9.93 -10.67 2.70
C ASP A 69 9.62 -9.32 2.07
N MET A 70 9.90 -8.24 2.82
CA MET A 70 9.67 -6.87 2.32
C MET A 70 10.64 -6.48 1.20
N ALA A 71 11.80 -7.13 1.09
CA ALA A 71 12.74 -6.88 0.00
C ALA A 71 12.20 -7.40 -1.35
N ALA A 72 11.55 -8.58 -1.36
CA ALA A 72 10.86 -9.08 -2.55
C ALA A 72 9.61 -8.24 -2.87
N ALA A 73 8.83 -7.85 -1.87
CA ALA A 73 7.66 -6.99 -2.07
C ALA A 73 8.04 -5.63 -2.69
N THR A 74 9.11 -5.01 -2.20
CA THR A 74 9.63 -3.74 -2.72
C THR A 74 10.12 -3.89 -4.15
N ARG A 75 10.87 -4.96 -4.46
CA ARG A 75 11.33 -5.23 -5.83
C ARG A 75 10.19 -5.39 -6.83
N VAL A 76 9.14 -6.13 -6.48
CA VAL A 76 7.93 -6.23 -7.31
C VAL A 76 7.36 -4.84 -7.57
N PHE A 77 7.23 -4.02 -6.53
CA PHE A 77 6.75 -2.65 -6.67
C PHE A 77 7.66 -1.80 -7.59
N GLU A 78 8.98 -1.91 -7.49
CA GLU A 78 9.95 -1.15 -8.30
C GLU A 78 10.03 -1.62 -9.78
N GLU A 79 9.77 -2.89 -10.05
CA GLU A 79 9.78 -3.46 -11.39
C GLU A 79 8.46 -3.22 -12.17
N MET A 80 7.40 -2.73 -11.51
CA MET A 80 6.14 -2.41 -12.18
C MET A 80 6.28 -1.24 -13.18
N PRO A 81 5.88 -1.39 -14.46
CA PRO A 81 5.94 -0.30 -15.43
C PRO A 81 4.90 0.79 -15.17
N HIS A 82 3.72 0.39 -14.67
CA HIS A 82 2.63 1.27 -14.31
C HIS A 82 2.23 1.03 -12.86
N ARG A 83 1.84 2.09 -12.15
CA ARG A 83 1.39 2.04 -10.76
C ARG A 83 0.24 3.02 -10.60
N ASP A 84 -0.81 2.58 -9.93
CA ASP A 84 -1.93 3.44 -9.57
C ASP A 84 -1.94 3.70 -8.06
N ILE A 85 -2.88 4.53 -7.61
CA ILE A 85 -3.10 4.83 -6.20
C ILE A 85 -3.25 3.56 -5.35
N ILE A 86 -3.88 2.50 -5.90
CA ILE A 86 -4.09 1.24 -5.20
C ILE A 86 -2.76 0.53 -4.97
N THR A 87 -1.87 0.51 -5.96
CA THR A 87 -0.52 -0.07 -5.83
C THR A 87 0.27 0.61 -4.73
N TYR A 88 0.27 1.95 -4.70
CA TYR A 88 0.96 2.71 -3.66
C TYR A 88 0.36 2.47 -2.26
N ASN A 89 -0.97 2.51 -2.13
CA ASN A 89 -1.66 2.25 -0.88
C ASN A 89 -1.36 0.84 -0.35
N THR A 90 -1.26 -0.13 -1.27
CA THR A 90 -0.95 -1.53 -0.97
C THR A 90 0.43 -1.66 -0.36
N ILE A 91 1.47 -1.13 -1.01
CA ILE A 91 2.85 -1.28 -0.52
C ILE A 91 3.09 -0.47 0.76
N ILE A 92 2.50 0.72 0.91
CA ILE A 92 2.56 1.50 2.16
C ILE A 92 1.94 0.71 3.31
N SER A 93 0.74 0.17 3.11
CA SER A 93 0.08 -0.66 4.13
C SER A 93 0.93 -1.89 4.50
N CYS A 94 1.64 -2.47 3.53
CA CYS A 94 2.56 -3.58 3.75
C CYS A 94 3.79 -3.20 4.57
N TYR A 95 4.41 -2.03 4.30
CA TYR A 95 5.51 -1.50 5.09
C TYR A 95 5.08 -1.26 6.55
N VAL A 96 3.96 -0.56 6.76
CA VAL A 96 3.46 -0.24 8.10
C VAL A 96 3.14 -1.51 8.91
N ARG A 97 2.54 -2.52 8.27
CA ARG A 97 2.24 -3.80 8.92
C ARG A 97 3.50 -4.58 9.33
N ASN A 98 4.60 -4.41 8.60
CA ASN A 98 5.87 -5.06 8.89
C ASN A 98 6.84 -4.17 9.68
N ALA A 99 6.35 -3.07 10.26
CA ALA A 99 7.15 -2.10 11.03
C ALA A 99 8.30 -1.42 10.25
N CYS A 100 8.22 -1.42 8.91
CA CYS A 100 9.13 -0.68 8.03
C CYS A 100 8.65 0.77 7.88
N TYR A 101 8.61 1.51 8.99
CA TYR A 101 7.95 2.82 9.06
C TYR A 101 8.68 3.89 8.24
N GLU A 102 10.01 3.86 8.20
CA GLU A 102 10.79 4.82 7.43
C GLU A 102 10.56 4.68 5.92
N GLU A 103 10.49 3.45 5.42
CA GLU A 103 10.22 3.14 4.02
C GLU A 103 8.80 3.57 3.63
N ALA A 104 7.82 3.37 4.52
CA ALA A 104 6.47 3.86 4.32
C ALA A 104 6.45 5.40 4.17
N ILE A 105 7.14 6.12 5.05
CA ILE A 105 7.22 7.59 5.03
C ILE A 105 7.99 8.09 3.80
N LYS A 106 9.10 7.46 3.43
CA LYS A 106 9.88 7.78 2.22
C LYS A 106 9.01 7.61 0.97
N LEU A 107 8.23 6.54 0.90
CA LEU A 107 7.35 6.29 -0.24
C LEU A 107 6.17 7.27 -0.29
N PHE A 108 5.58 7.61 0.86
CA PHE A 108 4.55 8.65 0.96
C PHE A 108 5.05 10.00 0.43
N ARG A 109 6.27 10.39 0.80
CA ARG A 109 6.88 11.62 0.28
C ARG A 109 6.98 11.61 -1.23
N ARG A 110 7.41 10.48 -1.80
CA ARG A 110 7.48 10.31 -3.25
C ARG A 110 6.09 10.41 -3.91
N MET A 111 5.05 9.81 -3.32
CA MET A 111 3.68 9.97 -3.81
C MET A 111 3.23 11.43 -3.82
N HIS A 112 3.47 12.15 -2.72
CA HIS A 112 3.10 13.57 -2.60
C HIS A 112 3.81 14.43 -3.65
N THR A 113 5.09 14.19 -3.93
CA THR A 113 5.81 14.91 -5.00
C THR A 113 5.31 14.60 -6.41
N MET A 114 4.62 13.47 -6.59
CA MET A 114 4.04 13.04 -7.87
C MET A 114 2.58 13.46 -8.02
N ASP A 115 2.03 14.23 -7.07
CA ASP A 115 0.62 14.63 -6.99
C ASP A 115 -0.35 13.44 -7.10
N VAL A 116 0.07 12.27 -6.61
CA VAL A 116 -0.79 11.10 -6.53
C VAL A 116 -1.71 11.31 -5.33
N GLY A 117 -3.02 11.38 -5.60
CA GLY A 117 -4.05 11.57 -4.58
C GLY A 117 -3.87 10.61 -3.40
N LEU A 118 -4.15 11.09 -2.19
CA LEU A 118 -4.01 10.30 -0.97
C LEU A 118 -5.40 9.91 -0.48
N ASP A 119 -5.60 8.61 -0.26
CA ASP A 119 -6.82 8.10 0.32
C ASP A 119 -6.72 8.08 1.85
N ARG A 120 -7.88 8.11 2.52
CA ARG A 120 -8.02 8.07 3.98
C ARG A 120 -7.25 6.91 4.62
N PHE A 121 -7.25 5.75 3.97
CA PHE A 121 -6.54 4.56 4.44
C PHE A 121 -5.02 4.76 4.46
N THR A 122 -4.49 5.41 3.43
CA THR A 122 -3.06 5.70 3.30
C THR A 122 -2.64 6.72 4.32
N MET A 123 -3.44 7.76 4.52
CA MET A 123 -3.20 8.78 5.52
C MET A 123 -3.16 8.18 6.94
N ALA A 124 -4.13 7.32 7.28
CA ALA A 124 -4.15 6.62 8.55
C ALA A 124 -2.95 5.67 8.74
N ALA A 125 -2.55 4.95 7.67
CA ALA A 125 -1.38 4.07 7.71
C ALA A 125 -0.10 4.86 7.96
N ILE A 126 0.07 6.01 7.30
CA ILE A 126 1.23 6.87 7.48
C ILE A 126 1.24 7.50 8.87
N LEU A 127 0.11 7.99 9.38
CA LEU A 127 0.03 8.51 10.76
C LEU A 127 0.46 7.48 11.80
N LYS A 128 0.06 6.22 11.62
CA LYS A 128 0.54 5.13 12.46
C LYS A 128 2.05 4.94 12.34
N ALA A 129 2.61 5.05 11.14
CA ALA A 129 4.06 4.99 10.93
C ALA A 129 4.79 6.15 11.63
N CYS A 130 4.23 7.36 11.58
CA CYS A 130 4.76 8.56 12.21
C CYS A 130 4.88 8.41 13.73
N ASN A 131 3.91 7.76 14.38
CA ASN A 131 3.95 7.54 15.84
C ASN A 131 5.07 6.57 16.28
N HIS A 132 5.63 5.78 15.36
CA HIS A 132 6.67 4.79 15.66
C HIS A 132 8.05 5.15 15.12
N ALA A 133 8.14 6.11 14.20
CA ALA A 133 9.39 6.62 13.66
C ALA A 133 9.72 7.99 14.26
N SER A 134 10.99 8.41 14.22
CA SER A 134 11.40 9.77 14.56
C SER A 134 10.84 10.75 13.53
N PHE A 135 9.58 11.16 13.73
CA PHE A 135 8.88 12.08 12.85
C PHE A 135 9.17 13.52 13.29
N CYS A 136 9.28 14.46 12.34
CA CYS A 136 9.48 15.87 12.67
C CYS A 136 8.24 16.70 12.36
N LEU A 137 8.20 17.89 12.97
CA LEU A 137 7.06 18.79 12.91
C LEU A 137 6.71 19.25 11.49
N ASP A 138 7.71 19.47 10.64
CA ASP A 138 7.51 19.86 9.24
C ASP A 138 6.69 18.82 8.47
N HIS A 139 6.94 17.53 8.71
CA HIS A 139 6.20 16.47 8.05
C HIS A 139 4.78 16.33 8.62
N ALA A 140 4.57 16.64 9.90
CA ALA A 140 3.24 16.66 10.49
C ALA A 140 2.38 17.75 9.85
N HIS A 141 2.95 18.94 9.63
CA HIS A 141 2.29 20.00 8.87
C HIS A 141 1.99 19.60 7.42
N GLN A 142 2.92 18.91 6.75
CA GLN A 142 2.66 18.39 5.39
C GLN A 142 1.50 17.40 5.36
N LEU A 143 1.43 16.48 6.32
CA LEU A 143 0.30 15.56 6.45
C LEU A 143 -1.01 16.30 6.72
N TYR A 144 -0.99 17.31 7.60
CA TYR A 144 -2.16 18.13 7.90
C TYR A 144 -2.66 18.91 6.68
N ALA A 145 -1.76 19.59 5.97
CA ALA A 145 -2.12 20.31 4.75
C ALA A 145 -2.67 19.34 3.68
N CYS A 146 -2.11 18.13 3.60
CA CYS A 146 -2.55 17.12 2.66
C CYS A 146 -3.94 16.54 3.02
N SER A 147 -4.24 16.33 4.30
CA SER A 147 -5.58 15.90 4.72
C SER A 147 -6.63 16.96 4.38
N TRP A 148 -6.29 18.24 4.52
CA TRP A 148 -7.18 19.35 4.14
C TRP A 148 -7.46 19.37 2.63
N LYS A 149 -6.42 19.26 1.80
CA LYS A 149 -6.52 19.21 0.34
C LYS A 149 -7.37 18.05 -0.17
N ASN A 150 -7.30 16.89 0.48
CA ASN A 150 -8.07 15.70 0.10
C ASN A 150 -9.47 15.65 0.75
N GLY A 151 -9.89 16.71 1.45
CA GLY A 151 -11.20 16.76 2.11
C GLY A 151 -11.33 15.80 3.30
N LEU A 152 -10.22 15.34 3.86
CA LEU A 152 -10.17 14.37 4.97
C LEU A 152 -10.22 15.02 6.35
N HIS A 153 -10.25 16.36 6.41
CA HIS A 153 -10.29 17.13 7.66
C HIS A 153 -11.60 16.95 8.45
N SER A 154 -12.65 16.41 7.84
CA SER A 154 -13.90 16.05 8.53
C SER A 154 -13.84 14.66 9.19
N ASP A 155 -12.80 13.86 8.93
CA ASP A 155 -12.66 12.54 9.55
C ASP A 155 -12.14 12.68 10.98
N VAL A 156 -13.04 12.52 11.95
CA VAL A 156 -12.74 12.59 13.39
C VAL A 156 -11.61 11.64 13.80
N SER A 157 -11.53 10.44 13.20
CA SER A 157 -10.47 9.48 13.52
C SER A 157 -9.11 9.99 13.07
N LEU A 158 -9.07 10.62 11.89
CA LEU A 158 -7.87 11.22 11.36
C LEU A 158 -7.43 12.44 12.20
N CYS A 159 -8.37 13.32 12.55
CA CYS A 159 -8.10 14.50 13.39
C CYS A 159 -7.57 14.10 14.77
N ASN A 160 -8.15 13.09 15.42
CA ASN A 160 -7.64 12.58 16.70
C ASN A 160 -6.21 12.02 16.58
N ALA A 161 -5.89 11.34 15.48
CA ALA A 161 -4.54 10.86 15.22
C ALA A 161 -3.55 12.02 14.97
N MET A 162 -3.97 13.07 14.26
CA MET A 162 -3.18 14.30 14.05
C MET A 162 -2.92 15.03 15.37
N ILE A 163 -3.94 15.20 16.22
CA ILE A 163 -3.81 15.80 17.56
C ILE A 163 -2.79 15.03 18.40
N SER A 164 -2.89 13.70 18.39
CA SER A 164 -1.96 12.83 19.11
C SER A 164 -0.53 12.99 18.59
N LEU A 165 -0.35 13.11 17.27
CA LEU A 165 0.95 13.32 16.65
C LEU A 165 1.55 14.68 17.03
N PHE A 166 0.79 15.77 16.92
CA PHE A 166 1.25 17.11 17.31
C PHE A 166 1.58 17.19 18.80
N ALA A 167 0.77 16.57 19.66
CA ALA A 167 1.04 16.50 21.09
C ALA A 167 2.34 15.73 21.40
N GLN A 168 2.61 14.62 20.71
CA GLN A 168 3.87 13.86 20.86
C GLN A 168 5.10 14.66 20.41
N LEU A 169 4.92 15.55 19.42
CA LEU A 169 5.97 16.45 18.93
C LEU A 169 6.12 17.73 19.78
N GLY A 170 5.33 17.90 20.83
CA GLY A 170 5.34 19.08 21.71
C GLY A 170 4.61 20.30 21.15
N ALA A 171 3.93 20.17 20.02
CA ALA A 171 3.20 21.21 19.31
C ALA A 171 1.74 21.30 19.78
N LEU A 172 1.55 21.74 21.04
CA LEU A 172 0.24 21.75 21.69
C LEU A 172 -0.74 22.78 21.10
N GLU A 173 -0.25 23.89 20.57
CA GLU A 173 -1.08 24.93 19.96
C GLU A 173 -1.69 24.44 18.65
N GLU A 174 -0.89 23.77 17.82
CA GLU A 174 -1.33 23.12 16.59
C GLU A 174 -2.32 21.98 16.89
N ALA A 175 -2.04 21.17 17.92
CA ALA A 175 -2.98 20.15 18.38
C ALA A 175 -4.34 20.77 18.79
N ARG A 176 -4.33 21.91 19.48
CA ARG A 176 -5.56 22.64 19.84
C ARG A 176 -6.26 23.22 18.62
N GLN A 177 -5.52 23.71 17.65
CA GLN A 177 -6.08 24.21 16.39
C GLN A 177 -6.83 23.11 15.65
N VAL A 178 -6.21 21.93 15.48
CA VAL A 178 -6.87 20.78 14.84
C VAL A 178 -8.16 20.43 15.58
N PHE A 179 -8.14 20.39 16.91
CA PHE A 179 -9.32 20.08 17.72
C PHE A 179 -10.46 21.08 17.52
N ASN A 180 -10.17 22.37 17.44
CA ASN A 180 -11.17 23.43 17.24
C ASN A 180 -11.77 23.42 15.83
N GLU A 181 -11.02 22.91 14.84
CA GLU A 181 -11.46 22.79 13.45
C GLU A 181 -12.30 21.53 13.18
N MET A 182 -12.42 20.63 14.15
CA MET A 182 -13.24 19.41 14.01
C MET A 182 -14.74 19.74 13.96
N PRO A 183 -15.52 19.08 13.08
CA PRO A 183 -16.97 19.21 13.09
C PRO A 183 -17.52 18.57 14.38
N GLY A 184 -18.32 19.34 15.12
CA GLY A 184 -19.00 18.91 16.36
C GLY A 184 -20.13 17.91 16.12
#